data_AF-A0A3N6FJZ2-F1
#
_entry.id   AF-A0A3N6FJZ2-F1
#
_cell.length_a   1.000
_cell.length_b   1.000
_cell.length_c   1.000
_cell.angle_alpha   90.00
_cell.angle_beta   90.00
_cell.angle_gamma   90.00
#
_symmetry.space_group_name_H-M   'P 1'
#
loop_
_entity.id
_entity.type
_entity.pdbx_description
1 polymer ?
#
loop_
_entity_poly.entity_id
_entity_poly.type
_entity_poly.pdbx_seq_one_letter_code
_entity_poly.pdbx_strand_id
1 'polypeptide(L)'
;MIATRPGAATPARFYASTTATFDGDLDLIAIEHAMNGETVQLTRSERIEAARQLDARGIHAAEIARRVGVTRNSVTAWRDSGWAIPVETAEPDPIDIGNATHGRSGYSKGCRCRTCRDGANAASKAAKARKRAAA
;
A
#
# COMPACT_ATOMS: atom_id res chain seq x y z
N MET A 1 18.11 -15.59 -27.64
CA MET A 1 17.76 -14.57 -28.66
C MET A 1 16.56 -13.80 -28.15
N ILE A 2 16.75 -12.59 -27.64
CA ILE A 2 15.66 -11.71 -27.21
C ILE A 2 15.12 -11.03 -28.47
N ALA A 3 13.91 -11.40 -28.90
CA ALA A 3 13.26 -10.82 -30.06
C ALA A 3 12.85 -9.37 -29.76
N THR A 4 13.66 -8.41 -30.21
CA THR A 4 13.33 -6.99 -30.16
C THR A 4 12.28 -6.72 -31.24
N ARG A 5 11.02 -6.45 -30.83
CA ARG A 5 9.96 -6.04 -31.76
C ARG A 5 10.37 -4.71 -32.44
N PRO A 6 10.44 -4.64 -33.78
CA PRO A 6 10.68 -3.37 -34.47
C PRO A 6 9.54 -2.40 -34.16
N GLY A 7 9.86 -1.22 -33.60
CA GLY A 7 8.88 -0.18 -33.26
C GLY A 7 8.60 0.01 -31.76
N ALA A 8 9.18 -0.80 -30.87
CA ALA A 8 9.16 -0.49 -29.44
C ALA A 8 10.15 0.65 -29.16
N ALA A 9 9.64 1.88 -29.04
CA ALA A 9 10.44 3.00 -28.54
C ALA A 9 11.10 2.58 -27.22
N THR A 10 12.41 2.80 -27.10
CA THR A 10 13.12 2.59 -25.83
C THR A 10 12.37 3.37 -24.75
N PRO A 11 11.83 2.71 -23.70
CA PRO A 11 11.14 3.44 -22.65
C PRO A 11 12.11 4.46 -22.06
N ALA A 12 11.63 5.68 -21.84
CA ALA A 12 12.42 6.73 -21.21
C ALA A 12 12.92 6.21 -19.87
N ARG A 13 14.25 6.12 -19.73
CA ARG A 13 14.90 5.79 -18.46
C ARG A 13 14.93 7.02 -17.57
N PHE A 14 14.54 6.84 -16.32
CA PHE A 14 14.76 7.80 -15.25
C PHE A 14 16.14 7.52 -14.68
N TYR A 15 17.03 8.51 -14.72
CA TYR A 15 18.41 8.36 -14.28
C TYR A 15 18.57 8.73 -12.80
N ALA A 16 19.50 8.05 -12.14
CA ALA A 16 19.96 8.32 -10.80
C ALA A 16 20.34 9.78 -10.57
N SER A 17 19.91 10.32 -9.44
CA SER A 17 20.68 11.36 -8.78
C SER A 17 21.96 10.70 -8.25
N THR A 18 23.11 10.97 -8.87
CA THR A 18 24.39 10.32 -8.54
C THR A 18 24.96 10.72 -7.18
N THR A 19 24.26 11.58 -6.44
CA THR A 19 24.74 12.20 -5.19
C THR A 19 24.10 11.66 -3.92
N ALA A 20 22.95 10.97 -4.00
CA ALA A 20 22.29 10.38 -2.82
C ALA A 20 21.77 8.97 -3.15
N THR A 21 22.18 8.00 -2.35
CA THR A 21 21.75 6.60 -2.49
C THR A 21 20.63 6.24 -1.52
N PHE A 22 20.46 7.02 -0.44
CA PHE A 22 19.40 6.86 0.56
C PHE A 22 18.81 8.21 0.98
N ASP A 23 17.53 8.19 1.38
CA ASP A 23 16.85 9.29 2.09
C ASP A 23 16.01 8.71 3.23
N GLY A 24 16.51 8.84 4.46
CA GLY A 24 15.95 8.12 5.62
C GLY A 24 16.01 6.60 5.41
N ASP A 25 14.85 5.95 5.44
CA ASP A 25 14.69 4.50 5.23
C ASP A 25 14.46 4.11 3.75
N LEU A 26 14.58 5.06 2.81
CA LEU A 26 14.33 4.81 1.39
C LEU A 26 15.65 4.53 0.66
N ASP A 27 15.73 3.38 0.00
CA ASP A 27 16.77 3.10 -1.02
C ASP A 27 16.40 3.77 -2.35
N LEU A 28 17.08 4.87 -2.67
CA LEU A 28 16.80 5.68 -3.86
C LEU A 28 17.20 4.95 -5.15
N ILE A 29 18.20 4.07 -5.08
CA ILE A 29 18.66 3.27 -6.22
C ILE A 29 17.62 2.20 -6.53
N ALA A 30 17.09 1.51 -5.51
CA ALA A 30 16.03 0.53 -5.70
C ALA A 30 14.76 1.18 -6.27
N ILE A 31 14.36 2.35 -5.77
CA ILE A 31 13.23 3.12 -6.31
C ILE A 31 13.42 3.41 -7.81
N GLU A 32 14.61 3.86 -8.22
CA GLU A 32 14.91 4.13 -9.63
C GLU A 32 14.81 2.87 -10.50
N HIS A 33 15.45 1.77 -10.09
CA HIS A 33 15.39 0.52 -10.82
C HIS A 33 13.93 0.09 -11.04
N ALA A 34 13.11 0.19 -10.00
CA ALA A 34 11.67 -0.08 -10.11
C ALA A 34 10.96 0.87 -11.07
N MET A 35 11.25 2.18 -11.01
CA MET A 35 10.70 3.16 -11.94
C MET A 35 11.07 2.88 -13.40
N ASN A 36 12.21 2.24 -13.64
CA ASN A 36 12.68 1.80 -14.95
C ASN A 36 12.13 0.42 -15.38
N GLY A 37 11.29 -0.20 -14.55
CA GLY A 37 10.68 -1.51 -14.81
C GLY A 37 11.61 -2.69 -14.51
N GLU A 38 12.71 -2.45 -13.82
CA GLU A 38 13.63 -3.50 -13.38
C GLU A 38 13.06 -4.19 -12.13
N THR A 39 13.31 -5.50 -12.01
CA THR A 39 12.78 -6.28 -10.90
C THR A 39 13.69 -6.13 -9.69
N VAL A 40 13.22 -5.38 -8.69
CA VAL A 40 13.93 -5.13 -7.43
C VAL A 40 13.02 -5.39 -6.23
N GLN A 41 13.62 -5.78 -5.11
CA GLN A 41 12.90 -5.90 -3.85
C GLN A 41 12.72 -4.49 -3.28
N LEU A 42 11.46 -4.12 -3.05
CA LEU A 42 11.11 -2.83 -2.47
C LEU A 42 10.33 -3.02 -1.18
N THR A 43 10.70 -2.24 -0.18
CA THR A 43 9.88 -2.00 1.01
C THR A 43 8.56 -1.33 0.62
N ARG A 44 7.60 -1.32 1.53
CA ARG A 44 6.30 -0.68 1.28
C ARG A 44 6.45 0.83 1.05
N SER A 45 7.33 1.49 1.80
CA SER A 45 7.61 2.92 1.69
C SER A 45 8.24 3.25 0.33
N GLU A 46 9.22 2.46 -0.11
CA GLU A 46 9.84 2.60 -1.44
C GLU A 46 8.85 2.41 -2.58
N ARG A 47 7.92 1.45 -2.46
CA ARG A 47 6.85 1.27 -3.45
C ARG A 47 5.94 2.49 -3.56
N ILE A 48 5.55 3.06 -2.43
CA ILE A 48 4.69 4.25 -2.40
C ILE A 48 5.43 5.44 -3.02
N GLU A 49 6.71 5.62 -2.69
CA GLU A 49 7.52 6.71 -3.22
C GLU A 49 7.77 6.56 -4.73
N ALA A 50 8.14 5.36 -5.20
CA ALA A 50 8.27 5.08 -6.64
C ALA A 50 6.96 5.33 -7.39
N ALA A 51 5.83 4.93 -6.81
CA ALA A 51 4.51 5.16 -7.40
C ALA A 51 4.15 6.65 -7.46
N ARG A 52 4.41 7.41 -6.40
CA ARG A 52 4.22 8.86 -6.35
C ARG A 52 5.04 9.57 -7.42
N GLN A 53 6.29 9.18 -7.58
CA GLN A 53 7.20 9.75 -8.57
C GLN A 53 6.77 9.47 -10.02
N LEU A 54 6.27 8.26 -10.31
CA LEU A 54 5.73 7.93 -11.63
C LEU A 54 4.41 8.66 -11.90
N ASP A 55 3.55 8.82 -10.90
CA ASP A 55 2.29 9.57 -11.03
C ASP A 55 2.53 11.05 -11.30
N ALA A 56 3.48 11.68 -10.60
CA ALA A 56 3.89 13.06 -10.82
C ALA A 56 4.41 13.32 -12.26
N ARG A 57 4.84 12.25 -12.94
CA ARG A 57 5.29 12.26 -14.35
C ARG A 57 4.17 11.92 -15.34
N GLY A 58 2.93 11.78 -14.87
CA GLY A 58 1.75 11.48 -15.69
C GLY A 58 1.63 10.03 -16.13
N ILE A 59 2.39 9.10 -15.53
CA ILE A 59 2.29 7.67 -15.86
C ILE A 59 0.96 7.11 -15.35
N HIS A 60 0.28 6.32 -16.16
CA HIS A 60 -1.02 5.77 -15.80
C HIS A 60 -0.91 4.69 -14.70
N ALA A 61 -1.88 4.65 -13.77
CA ALA A 61 -1.86 3.78 -12.59
C ALA A 61 -1.63 2.28 -12.88
N ALA A 62 -2.12 1.78 -14.01
CA ALA A 62 -1.89 0.39 -14.42
C ALA A 62 -0.42 0.10 -14.75
N GLU A 63 0.28 1.06 -15.35
CA GLU A 63 1.70 0.95 -15.66
C GLU A 63 2.54 1.12 -14.39
N ILE A 64 2.17 2.06 -13.51
CA ILE A 64 2.79 2.22 -12.19
C ILE A 64 2.73 0.89 -11.42
N ALA A 65 1.55 0.29 -11.36
CA ALA A 65 1.33 -0.98 -10.67
C ALA A 65 2.24 -2.10 -11.19
N ARG A 66 2.43 -2.19 -12.52
CA ARG A 66 3.36 -3.15 -13.13
C ARG A 66 4.80 -2.92 -12.71
N ARG A 67 5.27 -1.67 -12.77
CA ARG A 67 6.66 -1.30 -12.46
C ARG A 67 7.03 -1.52 -10.99
N VAL A 68 6.09 -1.21 -10.09
CA VAL A 68 6.31 -1.27 -8.64
C VAL A 68 5.88 -2.63 -8.04
N GLY A 69 5.36 -3.55 -8.87
CA GLY A 69 4.97 -4.89 -8.45
C GLY A 69 3.78 -4.91 -7.48
N VAL A 70 2.78 -4.06 -7.70
CA VAL A 70 1.56 -3.95 -6.88
C VAL A 70 0.30 -3.97 -7.74
N THR A 71 -0.89 -3.91 -7.13
CA THR A 71 -2.15 -3.83 -7.87
C THR A 71 -2.50 -2.38 -8.23
N ARG A 72 -3.25 -2.19 -9.32
CA ARG A 72 -3.79 -0.87 -9.69
C ARG A 72 -4.59 -0.23 -8.56
N ASN A 73 -5.39 -1.03 -7.84
CA ASN A 73 -6.22 -0.55 -6.74
C ASN A 73 -5.38 -0.03 -5.57
N SER A 74 -4.20 -0.63 -5.32
CA SER A 74 -3.25 -0.13 -4.32
C SER A 74 -2.74 1.26 -4.70
N VAL A 75 -2.38 1.48 -5.97
CA VAL A 75 -1.93 2.79 -6.47
C VAL A 75 -3.03 3.84 -6.35
N THR A 76 -4.27 3.50 -6.72
CA THR A 76 -5.43 4.40 -6.54
C THR A 76 -5.64 4.75 -5.06
N ALA A 77 -5.63 3.75 -4.19
CA ALA A 77 -5.81 3.97 -2.76
C ALA A 77 -4.73 4.89 -2.16
N TRP A 78 -3.47 4.75 -2.59
CA TRP A 78 -2.39 5.64 -2.17
C TRP A 78 -2.55 7.06 -2.70
N ARG A 79 -2.99 7.23 -3.94
CA ARG A 79 -3.29 8.55 -4.51
C ARG A 79 -4.41 9.23 -3.71
N ASP A 80 -5.48 8.50 -3.40
CA ASP A 80 -6.63 9.01 -2.64
C ASP A 80 -6.26 9.37 -1.20
N SER A 81 -5.26 8.71 -0.62
CA SER A 81 -4.70 9.03 0.70
C SER A 81 -3.58 10.07 0.67
N GLY A 82 -3.34 10.73 -0.47
CA GLY A 82 -2.28 11.74 -0.60
C GLY A 82 -0.86 11.19 -0.47
N TRP A 83 -0.65 9.93 -0.86
CA TRP A 83 0.62 9.20 -0.74
C TRP A 83 1.10 8.99 0.69
N ALA A 84 0.21 9.10 1.67
CA ALA A 84 0.52 8.77 3.05
C ALA A 84 1.02 7.31 3.14
N ILE A 85 2.20 7.14 3.73
CA ILE A 85 2.69 5.82 4.12
C ILE A 85 1.73 5.32 5.19
N PRO A 86 1.01 4.21 4.98
CA PRO A 86 0.15 3.67 6.00
C PRO A 86 1.05 3.28 7.17
N VAL A 87 0.95 4.04 8.26
CA VAL A 87 1.53 3.63 9.53
C VAL A 87 0.97 2.24 9.77
N GLU A 88 1.83 1.25 10.01
CA GLU A 88 1.39 -0.02 10.54
C GLU A 88 0.80 0.28 11.91
N THR A 89 -0.48 0.66 11.93
CA THR A 89 -1.25 0.74 13.16
C THR A 89 -1.18 -0.67 13.69
N ALA A 90 -0.50 -0.83 14.83
CA ALA A 90 -0.49 -2.06 15.62
C ALA A 90 -1.88 -2.67 15.56
N GLU A 91 -1.97 -3.98 15.31
CA GLU A 91 -3.26 -4.67 15.32
C GLU A 91 -4.02 -4.20 16.55
N PRO A 92 -5.27 -3.72 16.39
CA PRO A 92 -6.02 -3.24 17.54
C PRO A 92 -6.00 -4.37 18.56
N ASP A 93 -5.66 -4.04 19.81
CA ASP A 93 -5.58 -5.01 20.90
C ASP A 93 -6.77 -5.97 20.79
N PRO A 94 -6.56 -7.29 20.94
CA PRO A 94 -7.65 -8.25 20.88
C PRO A 94 -8.78 -7.74 21.77
N ILE A 95 -9.95 -7.52 21.17
CA ILE A 95 -11.13 -7.09 21.93
C ILE A 95 -11.25 -8.07 23.09
N ASP A 96 -11.09 -7.60 24.33
CA ASP A 96 -11.29 -8.46 25.49
C ASP A 96 -12.78 -8.78 25.58
N ILE A 97 -13.14 -9.97 25.11
CA ILE A 97 -14.52 -10.46 25.07
C ILE A 97 -14.87 -11.19 26.37
N GLY A 98 -14.09 -11.06 27.45
CA GLY A 98 -14.39 -11.61 28.77
C GLY A 98 -14.67 -13.11 28.73
N ASN A 99 -13.63 -13.95 28.74
CA ASN A 99 -13.74 -15.42 28.88
C ASN A 99 -14.65 -16.14 27.86
N ALA A 100 -15.02 -15.51 26.73
CA ALA A 100 -15.85 -16.15 25.72
C ALA A 100 -15.07 -17.21 24.91
N THR A 101 -15.22 -18.48 25.28
CA THR A 101 -14.59 -19.66 24.65
C THR A 101 -15.28 -20.10 23.34
N HIS A 102 -15.49 -19.19 22.39
CA HIS A 102 -15.88 -19.63 21.04
C HIS A 102 -15.48 -18.65 19.92
N GLY A 103 -14.92 -19.25 18.88
CA GLY A 103 -14.53 -18.68 17.59
C GLY A 103 -13.91 -19.76 16.70
N ARG A 104 -14.38 -21.02 16.82
CA ARG A 104 -13.79 -22.17 16.16
C ARG A 104 -14.36 -22.32 14.73
N SER A 105 -13.85 -21.51 13.80
CA SER A 105 -13.54 -21.93 12.42
C SER A 105 -13.06 -20.74 11.58
N GLY A 106 -11.83 -20.82 11.09
CA GLY A 106 -11.40 -20.33 9.76
C GLY A 106 -11.49 -18.84 9.41
N TYR A 107 -12.01 -17.95 10.26
CA TYR A 107 -12.11 -16.52 9.96
C TYR A 107 -11.06 -15.72 10.74
N SER A 108 -10.11 -15.12 10.02
CA SER A 108 -9.13 -14.15 10.52
C SER A 108 -9.74 -12.82 11.01
N LYS A 109 -11.06 -12.75 11.24
CA LYS A 109 -11.81 -11.53 11.57
C LYS A 109 -12.69 -11.66 12.82
N GLY A 110 -12.40 -12.62 13.70
CA GLY A 110 -13.08 -12.76 15.00
C GLY A 110 -14.38 -13.57 14.95
N CYS A 111 -14.88 -13.91 16.14
CA CYS A 111 -16.07 -14.72 16.34
C CYS A 111 -17.34 -14.04 15.76
N ARG A 112 -18.21 -14.84 15.11
CA ARG A 112 -19.46 -14.36 14.47
C ARG A 112 -20.71 -14.47 15.35
N CYS A 113 -20.56 -14.84 16.63
CA CYS A 113 -21.70 -14.92 17.54
C CYS A 113 -22.37 -13.55 17.68
N ARG A 114 -23.65 -13.56 18.03
CA ARG A 114 -24.46 -12.34 18.11
C ARG A 114 -23.80 -11.29 19.01
N THR A 115 -23.25 -11.71 20.14
CA THR A 115 -22.51 -10.87 21.08
C THR A 115 -21.31 -10.16 20.45
N CYS A 116 -20.44 -10.88 19.76
CA CYS A 116 -19.26 -10.30 19.11
C CYS A 116 -19.64 -9.37 17.96
N ARG A 117 -20.66 -9.74 17.19
CA ARG A 117 -21.20 -8.91 16.09
C ARG A 117 -21.77 -7.60 16.62
N ASP A 118 -22.54 -7.67 17.69
CA ASP A 118 -23.19 -6.51 18.29
C ASP A 118 -22.15 -5.56 18.91
N GLY A 119 -21.14 -6.11 19.59
CA GLY A 119 -20.00 -5.35 20.11
C GLY A 119 -19.20 -4.64 19.00
N ALA A 120 -18.83 -5.35 17.93
CA ALA A 120 -18.12 -4.77 16.80
C ALA A 120 -18.94 -3.68 16.08
N ASN A 121 -20.25 -3.91 15.91
CA ASN A 121 -21.15 -2.92 15.33
C ASN A 121 -21.28 -1.66 16.20
N ALA A 122 -21.36 -1.82 17.52
CA ALA A 122 -21.41 -0.71 18.47
C ALA A 122 -20.11 0.11 18.42
N ALA A 123 -18.95 -0.55 18.42
CA ALA A 123 -17.65 0.10 18.29
C ALA A 123 -17.52 0.88 16.96
N SER A 124 -17.95 0.30 15.85
CA SER A 124 -17.96 0.97 14.54
C SER A 124 -18.87 2.21 14.52
N LYS A 125 -20.06 2.11 15.14
CA LYS A 125 -20.97 3.25 15.30
C LYS A 125 -20.33 4.37 16.14
N ALA A 126 -19.70 4.03 17.25
CA ALA A 126 -19.01 4.99 18.11
C ALA A 126 -17.86 5.70 17.37
N ALA A 127 -17.05 4.96 16.61
CA ALA A 127 -15.97 5.52 15.81
C ALA A 127 -16.49 6.51 14.74
N LYS A 128 -17.59 6.15 14.04
CA LYS A 128 -18.25 7.05 13.08
C LYS A 128 -18.80 8.30 13.74
N ALA A 129 -19.39 8.17 14.93
CA ALA A 129 -19.90 9.32 15.69
C ALA A 129 -18.77 10.27 16.09
N ARG A 130 -17.64 9.75 16.59
CA ARG A 130 -16.44 10.55 16.89
C ARG A 130 -15.91 11.28 15.66
N LYS A 131 -15.82 10.60 14.51
CA LYS A 131 -15.37 11.21 13.25
C LYS A 131 -16.30 12.34 12.78
N ARG A 132 -17.62 12.21 12.98
CA ARG A 132 -18.60 13.27 12.66
C ARG A 132 -18.53 14.44 13.62
N ALA A 133 -18.21 14.21 14.90
CA ALA A 133 -18.06 15.27 15.89
C ALA A 133 -16.75 16.06 15.72
N ALA A 134 -15.76 15.48 15.03
CA ALA A 134 -14.46 16.10 14.75
C ALA A 134 -14.39 16.78 13.36
N ALA A 135 -15.50 16.84 12.63
CA ALA A 135 -15.64 17.48 11.32
C ALA A 135 -16.63 18.66 11.43
#